data_AF-A0A662WKR8-F1
#
_entry.id   AF-A0A662WKR8-F1
#
_cell.length_a   1.000
_cell.length_b   1.000
_cell.length_c   1.000
_cell.angle_alpha   90.00
_cell.angle_beta   90.00
_cell.angle_gamma   90.00
#
_symmetry.space_group_name_H-M   'P 1'
#
loop_
_entity.id
_entity.type
_entity.pdbx_description
1 polymer ?
#
loop_
_entity_poly.entity_id
_entity_poly.type
_entity_poly.pdbx_seq_one_letter_code
_entity_poly.pdbx_strand_id
1 'polypeptide(L)'
;MDMSAENPFADLMNKAVKLKGAQQAQLRTQFDAWPQYFQHSLFMQDSVLNARKQPFLARLATAEAMKSRGNAHFNQEDLEEAVAEYEKALSVFKYLENKDPGWKKKGIEDKDMVLTDFKCEDPMDQARLDVLQVACYLNLAGALD
;
A
#
# COMPACT_ATOMS: atom_id res chain seq x y z
N MET A 1 31.54 -40.34 -11.24
CA MET A 1 31.28 -40.13 -9.80
C MET A 1 30.55 -38.82 -9.69
N ASP A 2 29.22 -38.87 -9.62
CA ASP A 2 28.40 -37.69 -9.36
C ASP A 2 28.34 -37.49 -7.85
N MET A 3 29.11 -36.51 -7.36
CA MET A 3 29.24 -36.17 -5.94
C MET A 3 28.61 -34.79 -5.71
N SER A 4 27.36 -34.61 -6.15
CA SER A 4 26.52 -33.50 -5.71
C SER A 4 25.31 -34.04 -4.96
N ALA A 5 25.55 -34.54 -3.75
CA ALA A 5 24.47 -34.63 -2.76
C ALA A 5 23.98 -33.20 -2.52
N GLU A 6 22.90 -32.81 -3.21
CA GLU A 6 22.15 -31.59 -2.95
C GLU A 6 22.00 -31.45 -1.44
N ASN A 7 22.48 -30.32 -0.90
CA ASN A 7 22.60 -30.08 0.52
C ASN A 7 21.23 -30.34 1.22
N PRO A 8 21.07 -31.44 1.97
CA PRO A 8 19.76 -31.85 2.50
C PRO A 8 19.16 -30.80 3.44
N PHE A 9 20.01 -29.99 4.09
CA PHE A 9 19.59 -28.87 4.90
C PHE A 9 19.03 -27.72 4.05
N ALA A 10 19.66 -27.41 2.91
CA ALA A 10 19.15 -26.41 1.98
C ALA A 10 17.78 -26.82 1.42
N ASP A 11 17.59 -28.10 1.07
CA ASP A 11 16.30 -28.64 0.62
C ASP A 11 15.22 -28.58 1.70
N LEU A 12 15.59 -28.90 2.95
CA LEU A 12 14.68 -28.82 4.08
C LEU A 12 14.27 -27.36 4.35
N MET A 13 15.20 -26.41 4.28
CA MET A 13 14.92 -24.98 4.39
C MET A 13 14.01 -24.49 3.26
N ASN A 14 14.28 -24.90 2.02
CA ASN A 14 13.44 -24.57 0.86
C ASN A 14 12.00 -25.09 1.01
N LYS A 15 11.83 -26.32 1.50
CA LYS A 15 10.51 -26.90 1.80
C LYS A 15 9.81 -26.14 2.92
N ALA A 16 10.53 -25.79 4.00
CA ALA A 16 9.98 -25.03 5.12
C ALA A 16 9.51 -23.63 4.70
N VAL A 17 10.29 -22.93 3.88
CA VAL A 17 9.92 -21.60 3.34
C VAL A 17 8.68 -21.71 2.46
N LYS A 18 8.60 -22.71 1.56
CA LYS A 18 7.42 -22.95 0.72
C LYS A 18 6.18 -23.27 1.55
N LEU A 19 6.31 -24.12 2.57
CA LEU A 19 5.21 -24.47 3.47
C LEU A 19 4.70 -23.25 4.23
N LYS A 20 5.61 -22.43 4.79
CA LYS A 20 5.26 -21.19 5.48
C LYS A 20 4.61 -20.18 4.52
N GLY A 21 5.12 -20.06 3.30
CA GLY A 21 4.53 -19.22 2.26
C GLY A 21 3.10 -19.64 1.90
N ALA A 22 2.86 -20.94 1.71
CA ALA A 22 1.54 -21.48 1.42
C ALA A 22 0.56 -21.29 2.59
N GLN A 23 1.01 -21.48 3.83
CA GLN A 23 0.21 -21.18 5.02
C GLN A 23 -0.14 -19.69 5.08
N GLN A 24 0.84 -18.82 4.85
CA GLN A 24 0.61 -17.38 4.88
C GLN A 24 -0.40 -16.95 3.81
N ALA A 25 -0.25 -17.45 2.57
CA ALA A 25 -1.15 -17.13 1.46
C ALA A 25 -2.61 -17.49 1.76
N GLN A 26 -2.86 -18.56 2.53
CA GLN A 26 -4.21 -18.92 2.99
C GLN A 26 -4.77 -17.95 4.04
N LEU A 27 -3.91 -17.24 4.77
CA LEU A 27 -4.30 -16.29 5.82
C LEU A 27 -4.46 -14.85 5.33
N ARG A 28 -3.92 -14.50 4.15
CA ARG A 28 -3.92 -13.15 3.59
C ARG A 28 -4.58 -13.04 2.21
N THR A 29 -5.55 -13.92 1.95
CA THR A 29 -6.26 -14.02 0.67
C THR A 29 -6.90 -12.70 0.24
N GLN A 30 -7.52 -11.97 1.16
CA GLN A 30 -8.13 -10.68 0.88
C GLN A 30 -7.06 -9.63 0.63
N PHE A 31 -5.99 -9.62 1.43
CA PHE A 31 -4.86 -8.75 1.21
C PHE A 31 -4.25 -8.93 -0.18
N ASP A 32 -4.02 -10.18 -0.60
CA ASP A 32 -3.43 -10.52 -1.89
C ASP A 32 -4.35 -10.23 -3.07
N ALA A 33 -5.67 -10.17 -2.85
CA ALA A 33 -6.64 -9.82 -3.88
C ALA A 33 -6.71 -8.31 -4.17
N TRP A 34 -6.20 -7.46 -3.27
CA TRP A 34 -6.20 -6.02 -3.51
C TRP A 34 -5.11 -5.58 -4.49
N PRO A 35 -5.31 -4.49 -5.24
CA PRO A 35 -4.27 -3.91 -6.07
C PRO A 35 -3.02 -3.55 -5.25
N GLN A 36 -1.85 -3.67 -5.88
CA GLN A 36 -0.56 -3.47 -5.22
C GLN A 36 -0.44 -2.09 -4.55
N TYR A 37 -0.92 -1.02 -5.23
CA TYR A 37 -0.95 0.33 -4.68
C TYR A 37 -1.70 0.41 -3.33
N PHE A 38 -2.76 -0.40 -3.18
CA PHE A 38 -3.56 -0.42 -1.97
C PHE A 38 -2.93 -1.29 -0.88
N GLN A 39 -2.27 -2.40 -1.26
CA GLN A 39 -1.45 -3.19 -0.34
C GLN A 39 -0.34 -2.36 0.32
N HIS A 40 0.29 -1.45 -0.45
CA HIS A 40 1.33 -0.54 0.05
C HIS A 40 0.83 0.41 1.14
N SER A 41 -0.48 0.71 1.21
CA SER A 41 -1.06 1.59 2.23
C SER A 41 -0.83 1.12 3.67
N LEU A 42 -0.58 -0.19 3.86
CA LEU A 42 -0.25 -0.84 5.13
C LEU A 42 1.18 -0.49 5.64
N PHE A 43 2.07 -0.07 4.74
CA PHE A 43 3.49 0.15 5.01
C PHE A 43 3.91 1.63 4.95
N MET A 44 2.93 2.53 5.00
CA MET A 44 3.16 3.96 4.80
C MET A 44 4.02 4.59 5.90
N GLN A 45 4.83 5.57 5.49
CA GLN A 45 5.73 6.32 6.37
C GLN A 45 4.99 7.37 7.21
N ASP A 46 5.69 7.92 8.21
CA ASP A 46 5.14 8.91 9.15
C ASP A 46 4.51 10.14 8.47
N SER A 47 4.96 10.53 7.28
CA SER A 47 4.36 11.62 6.50
C SER A 47 2.87 11.38 6.22
N VAL A 48 2.49 10.16 5.81
CA VAL A 48 1.10 9.78 5.55
C VAL A 48 0.38 9.50 6.87
N LEU A 49 1.03 8.82 7.82
CA LEU A 49 0.41 8.49 9.12
C LEU A 49 0.06 9.75 9.92
N ASN A 50 0.88 10.79 9.85
CA ASN A 50 0.60 12.07 10.49
C ASN A 50 -0.48 12.84 9.76
N ALA A 51 -0.52 12.78 8.42
CA ALA A 51 -1.61 13.37 7.64
C ALA A 51 -2.95 12.78 8.08
N ARG A 52 -3.09 11.45 8.18
CA ARG A 52 -4.34 10.77 8.58
C ARG A 52 -4.97 11.31 9.88
N LYS A 53 -4.17 11.84 10.80
CA LYS A 53 -4.59 12.41 12.09
C LYS A 53 -5.07 13.87 12.02
N GLN A 54 -4.86 14.54 10.89
CA GLN A 54 -5.22 15.95 10.71
C GLN A 54 -6.70 16.11 10.34
N PRO A 55 -7.29 17.30 10.56
CA PRO A 55 -8.60 17.66 10.02
C PRO A 55 -8.63 17.56 8.49
N PHE A 56 -9.84 17.45 7.92
CA PHE A 56 -10.04 17.23 6.47
C PHE A 56 -9.23 18.19 5.59
N LEU A 57 -9.33 19.51 5.81
CA LEU A 57 -8.65 20.49 4.96
C LEU A 57 -7.12 20.34 4.97
N ALA A 58 -6.53 20.03 6.13
CA ALA A 58 -5.09 19.81 6.26
C ALA A 58 -4.65 18.48 5.61
N ARG A 59 -5.48 17.43 5.71
CA ARG A 59 -5.26 16.17 4.97
C ARG A 59 -5.30 16.37 3.47
N LEU A 60 -6.31 17.09 2.99
CA LEU A 60 -6.50 17.37 1.57
C LEU A 60 -5.29 18.12 1.01
N ALA A 61 -4.87 19.21 1.67
CA ALA A 61 -3.69 19.96 1.27
C ALA A 61 -2.41 19.09 1.24
N THR A 62 -2.23 18.21 2.23
CA THR A 62 -1.07 17.29 2.27
C THR A 62 -1.10 16.30 1.11
N ALA A 63 -2.25 15.72 0.81
CA ALA A 63 -2.41 14.77 -0.28
C ALA A 63 -2.31 15.44 -1.67
N GLU A 64 -2.78 16.69 -1.82
CA GLU A 64 -2.57 17.49 -3.03
C GLU A 64 -1.09 17.80 -3.26
N ALA A 65 -0.33 18.07 -2.20
CA ALA A 65 1.12 18.26 -2.28
C ALA A 65 1.85 16.97 -2.69
N MET A 66 1.42 15.81 -2.18
CA MET A 66 1.90 14.49 -2.63
C MET A 66 1.61 14.29 -4.12
N LYS A 67 0.35 14.48 -4.56
CA LYS A 67 -0.02 14.39 -5.98
C LYS A 67 0.83 15.33 -6.85
N SER A 68 1.06 16.57 -6.41
CA SER A 68 1.83 17.55 -7.17
C SER A 68 3.30 17.16 -7.30
N ARG A 69 3.91 16.56 -6.26
CA ARG A 69 5.24 15.96 -6.35
C ARG A 69 5.26 14.78 -7.31
N GLY A 70 4.24 13.92 -7.27
CA GLY A 70 4.08 12.83 -8.23
C GLY A 70 4.05 13.34 -9.68
N ASN A 71 3.29 14.41 -9.95
CA ASN A 71 3.27 15.04 -11.28
C ASN A 71 4.65 15.58 -11.70
N ALA A 72 5.42 16.12 -10.75
CA ALA A 72 6.76 16.62 -11.05
C ALA A 72 7.71 15.48 -11.43
N HIS A 73 7.65 14.34 -10.73
CA HIS A 73 8.40 13.12 -11.06
C HIS A 73 7.95 12.52 -12.40
N PHE A 74 6.63 12.44 -12.63
CA PHE A 74 6.06 11.94 -13.88
C PHE A 74 6.57 12.73 -15.10
N ASN A 75 6.58 14.06 -15.00
CA ASN A 75 7.09 14.94 -16.06
C ASN A 75 8.61 14.83 -16.26
N GLN A 76 9.34 14.26 -15.29
CA GLN A 76 10.78 13.97 -15.37
C GLN A 76 11.05 12.53 -15.82
N GLU A 77 10.01 11.77 -16.21
CA GLU A 77 10.06 10.34 -16.52
C GLU A 77 10.51 9.45 -15.35
N ASP A 78 10.42 9.99 -14.13
CA ASP A 78 10.77 9.32 -12.88
C ASP A 78 9.54 8.57 -12.33
N LEU A 79 9.15 7.51 -13.06
CA LEU A 79 7.84 6.88 -12.90
C LEU A 79 7.68 6.16 -11.56
N GLU A 80 8.74 5.55 -11.01
CA GLU A 80 8.68 4.85 -9.72
C GLU A 80 8.35 5.84 -8.58
N GLU A 81 9.00 6.99 -8.57
CA GLU A 81 8.80 8.08 -7.62
C GLU A 81 7.42 8.73 -7.82
N ALA A 82 6.98 8.88 -9.08
CA ALA A 82 5.64 9.37 -9.39
C ALA A 82 4.57 8.44 -8.79
N VAL A 83 4.69 7.14 -9.03
CA VAL A 83 3.81 6.11 -8.46
C VAL A 83 3.81 6.20 -6.94
N ALA A 84 4.98 6.22 -6.31
CA ALA A 84 5.10 6.28 -4.85
C ALA A 84 4.41 7.53 -4.26
N GLU A 85 4.47 8.68 -4.93
CA GLU A 85 3.80 9.90 -4.48
C GLU A 85 2.27 9.87 -4.67
N TYR A 86 1.78 9.30 -5.77
CA TYR A 86 0.34 9.09 -5.94
C TYR A 86 -0.23 8.09 -4.94
N GLU A 87 0.50 7.02 -4.65
CA GLU A 87 0.13 6.03 -3.62
C GLU A 87 0.04 6.66 -2.23
N LYS A 88 1.00 7.52 -1.87
CA LYS A 88 0.96 8.28 -0.61
C LYS A 88 -0.30 9.14 -0.53
N ALA A 89 -0.62 9.89 -1.59
CA ALA A 89 -1.80 10.76 -1.63
C ALA A 89 -3.11 9.98 -1.40
N LEU A 90 -3.28 8.84 -2.09
CA LEU A 90 -4.46 7.96 -1.91
C LEU A 90 -4.51 7.36 -0.51
N SER A 91 -3.36 6.94 0.01
CA SER A 91 -3.22 6.28 1.31
C SER A 91 -3.48 7.21 2.51
N VAL A 92 -3.66 8.51 2.30
CA VAL A 92 -4.17 9.43 3.34
C VAL A 92 -5.64 9.17 3.65
N PHE A 93 -6.43 8.76 2.66
CA PHE A 93 -7.90 8.67 2.78
C PHE A 93 -8.43 7.24 2.72
N LYS A 94 -7.80 6.35 1.94
CA LYS A 94 -8.18 4.95 1.86
C LYS A 94 -6.96 4.09 2.13
N TYR A 95 -7.00 3.30 3.20
CA TYR A 95 -5.84 2.53 3.62
C TYR A 95 -6.19 1.32 4.46
N LEU A 96 -5.19 0.46 4.61
CA LEU A 96 -5.19 -0.69 5.49
C LEU A 96 -4.40 -0.41 6.76
N GLU A 97 -4.93 -0.91 7.87
CA GLU A 97 -4.22 -1.03 9.13
C GLU A 97 -4.25 -2.49 9.58
N ASN A 98 -3.27 -2.86 10.40
CA ASN A 98 -3.25 -4.17 11.05
C ASN A 98 -3.26 -3.95 12.57
N LYS A 99 -4.27 -4.51 13.25
CA LYS A 99 -4.48 -4.34 14.69
C LYS A 99 -3.55 -5.20 15.55
N ASP A 100 -2.87 -6.20 15.00
CA ASP A 100 -1.88 -6.99 15.73
C ASP A 100 -0.54 -6.26 15.74
N PRO A 101 -0.06 -5.70 16.88
CA PRO A 101 1.22 -4.97 16.92
C PRO A 101 2.44 -5.84 16.53
N GLY A 102 2.30 -7.17 16.54
CA GLY A 102 3.33 -8.13 16.15
C GLY A 102 3.28 -8.57 14.68
N TRP A 103 2.36 -8.04 13.86
CA TRP A 103 2.11 -8.52 12.49
C TRP A 103 3.36 -8.54 11.60
N LYS A 104 4.27 -7.56 11.76
CA LYS A 104 5.53 -7.52 10.98
C LYS A 104 6.42 -8.75 11.18
N LYS A 105 6.30 -9.45 12.32
CA LYS A 105 7.05 -10.68 12.62
C LYS A 105 6.25 -11.95 12.33
N LYS A 106 4.94 -11.91 12.60
CA LYS A 106 4.04 -13.07 12.48
C LYS A 106 3.56 -13.29 11.04
N GLY A 107 3.46 -12.22 10.27
CA GLY A 107 2.84 -12.20 8.96
C GLY A 107 1.54 -11.38 8.97
N ILE A 108 1.02 -11.11 7.78
CA ILE A 108 -0.26 -10.42 7.57
C ILE A 108 -1.38 -11.45 7.59
N GLU A 109 -2.42 -11.23 8.38
CA GLU A 109 -3.63 -12.06 8.36
C GLU A 109 -4.85 -11.17 8.12
N ASP A 110 -5.76 -11.61 7.24
CA ASP A 110 -6.98 -10.87 6.87
C ASP A 110 -7.82 -10.53 8.11
N LYS A 111 -7.89 -11.45 9.09
CA LYS A 111 -8.64 -11.27 10.35
C LYS A 111 -8.16 -10.07 11.18
N ASP A 112 -6.91 -9.68 10.98
CA ASP A 112 -6.25 -8.60 11.70
C ASP A 112 -6.26 -7.28 10.92
N MET A 113 -6.77 -7.29 9.69
CA MET A 113 -6.85 -6.13 8.84
C MET A 113 -8.07 -5.28 9.14
N VAL A 114 -7.86 -3.97 9.12
CA VAL A 114 -8.91 -2.95 9.21
C VAL A 114 -8.78 -2.07 7.98
N LEU A 115 -9.86 -2.00 7.20
CA LEU A 115 -9.96 -1.09 6.07
C LEU A 115 -10.59 0.22 6.54
N THR A 116 -9.91 1.32 6.24
CA THR A 116 -10.45 2.66 6.38
C THR A 116 -10.68 3.25 5.00
N ASP A 117 -11.92 3.69 4.72
CA ASP A 117 -12.28 4.49 3.54
C ASP A 117 -12.94 5.78 4.05
N PHE A 118 -12.14 6.85 4.12
CA PHE A 118 -12.59 8.12 4.66
C PHE A 118 -13.63 8.77 3.75
N LYS A 119 -14.74 9.20 4.35
CA LYS A 119 -15.79 9.99 3.69
C LYS A 119 -16.01 11.30 4.43
N CYS A 120 -16.23 12.37 3.67
CA CYS A 120 -16.63 13.66 4.21
C CYS A 120 -18.13 13.63 4.50
N GLU A 121 -18.54 14.30 5.57
CA GLU A 121 -19.98 14.53 5.83
C GLU A 121 -20.55 15.59 4.89
N ASP A 122 -19.75 16.61 4.59
CA ASP A 122 -20.12 17.69 3.66
C ASP A 122 -19.94 17.24 2.19
N PRO A 123 -20.97 17.37 1.34
CA PRO A 123 -20.90 16.96 -0.07
C PRO A 123 -19.87 17.73 -0.90
N MET A 124 -19.60 19.00 -0.58
CA MET A 124 -18.64 19.81 -1.32
C MET A 124 -17.21 19.34 -1.02
N ASP A 125 -16.91 19.05 0.24
CA ASP A 125 -15.65 18.44 0.64
C ASP A 125 -15.49 17.02 0.10
N GLN A 126 -16.57 16.24 0.05
CA GLN A 126 -16.54 14.92 -0.60
C GLN A 126 -16.20 15.04 -2.08
N ALA A 127 -16.81 15.99 -2.80
CA ALA A 127 -16.51 16.22 -4.21
C ALA A 127 -15.04 16.62 -4.44
N ARG A 128 -14.46 17.43 -3.55
CA ARG A 128 -13.02 17.78 -3.59
C ARG A 128 -12.13 16.55 -3.42
N LEU A 129 -12.48 15.68 -2.47
CA LEU A 129 -11.77 14.43 -2.25
C LEU A 129 -11.88 13.51 -3.48
N ASP A 130 -13.07 13.37 -4.06
CA ASP A 130 -13.29 12.53 -5.24
C ASP A 130 -12.45 13.01 -6.44
N VAL A 131 -12.39 14.32 -6.68
CA VAL A 131 -11.55 14.91 -7.73
C VAL A 131 -10.07 14.56 -7.53
N LEU A 132 -9.57 14.68 -6.30
CA LEU A 132 -8.19 14.31 -5.97
C LEU A 132 -7.94 12.82 -6.22
N GLN A 133 -8.83 11.95 -5.73
CA GLN A 133 -8.68 10.51 -5.86
C GLN A 133 -8.71 10.06 -7.32
N VAL A 134 -9.66 10.56 -8.12
CA VAL A 134 -9.75 10.27 -9.55
C VAL A 134 -8.47 10.69 -10.27
N ALA A 135 -7.95 11.89 -9.97
CA ALA A 135 -6.69 12.35 -10.56
C ALA A 135 -5.52 11.43 -10.21
N CYS A 136 -5.38 11.01 -8.95
CA CYS A 136 -4.33 10.08 -8.54
C CYS A 136 -4.48 8.70 -9.20
N TYR A 137 -5.70 8.16 -9.35
CA TYR A 137 -5.92 6.89 -10.03
C TYR A 137 -5.56 6.96 -11.51
N LEU A 138 -5.95 8.04 -12.20
CA LEU A 138 -5.60 8.24 -13.61
C LEU A 138 -4.09 8.36 -13.80
N ASN A 139 -3.42 9.11 -12.92
CA ASN A 139 -1.97 9.27 -13.00
C ASN A 139 -1.22 7.97 -12.67
N LEU A 140 -1.70 7.20 -11.69
CA LEU A 140 -1.15 5.87 -11.41
C LEU A 140 -1.29 4.95 -12.61
N ALA A 141 -2.46 4.91 -13.24
CA ALA A 141 -2.67 4.11 -14.44
C ALA A 141 -1.69 4.50 -15.55
N GLY A 142 -1.54 5.80 -15.82
CA GLY A 142 -0.61 6.29 -16.84
C GLY A 142 0.88 6.14 -16.50
N ALA A 143 1.24 5.93 -15.22
CA ALA A 143 2.62 5.71 -14.80
C ALA A 143 3.01 4.22 -14.72
N LEU A 144 2.03 3.32 -14.87
CA LEU A 144 2.21 1.87 -14.84
C LEU A 144 2.13 1.22 -16.23
N ASP A 145 1.75 1.98 -17.26
CA ASP A 145 1.76 1.58 -18.69
C ASP A 145 3.18 1.66 -19.29
#